data_AF-A0AAV5TGP0-F1
#
_entry.id   AF-A0AAV5TGP0-F1
#
_cell.length_a   1.000
_cell.length_b   1.000
_cell.length_c   1.000
_cell.angle_alpha   90.00
_cell.angle_beta   90.00
_cell.angle_gamma   90.00
#
_symmetry.space_group_name_H-M   'P 1'
#
loop_
_entity.id
_entity.type
_entity.pdbx_description
1 polymer ?
#
loop_
_entity_poly.entity_id
_entity_poly.type
_entity_poly.pdbx_seq_one_letter_code
_entity_poly.pdbx_strand_id
1 'polypeptide(L)'
;IVLFQQSKMIAQIRNNFLLDSQLEYNCSAFDPSFDWSTKGTPQPIFGIICMICGCVCIVPYLFCLVIMWRKRSTACYKLMFFLGVNDVFLLVVVCFFAGAIFATGGVYCHNPKLHFAVCMAAFVGFFASCSTCFLIALNRVVEMLHIQWLSWLYEGNRPWYSTIAPISLGVFAALFTPIAFFNSELHIVHFDPMISDRYEYANALHAINNILFPTASFVLYAIMILRVRATSQKTTRNAANSSVNRAALVLSVQCGVIVCVHMSTCVGYLALQFIPSSDILRYTAHFGWILLHGLPPYVYVIFNRSIRRSFVQMTNPPSRVTTNT
;
A
#
# COMPACT_ATOMS: atom_id res chain seq x y z
N ILE A 1 -34.93 31.77 -4.35
CA ILE A 1 -35.16 30.42 -3.78
C ILE A 1 -33.99 29.57 -4.25
N VAL A 2 -32.94 29.46 -3.42
CA VAL A 2 -31.79 28.60 -3.71
C VAL A 2 -32.28 27.18 -3.47
N LEU A 3 -32.59 26.47 -4.56
CA LEU A 3 -32.78 25.02 -4.48
C LEU A 3 -31.44 24.44 -4.03
N PHE A 4 -31.36 24.04 -2.76
CA PHE A 4 -30.35 23.08 -2.33
C PHE A 4 -30.58 21.83 -3.17
N GLN A 5 -29.87 21.72 -4.28
CA GLN A 5 -29.87 20.51 -5.08
C GLN A 5 -29.17 19.46 -4.22
N GLN A 6 -29.97 18.62 -3.56
CA GLN A 6 -29.48 17.58 -2.69
C GLN A 6 -28.58 16.66 -3.50
N SER A 7 -27.30 16.62 -3.14
CA SER A 7 -26.30 15.73 -3.72
C SER A 7 -26.73 14.28 -3.53
N LYS A 8 -26.55 13.45 -4.56
CA LYS A 8 -26.93 12.04 -4.55
C LYS A 8 -25.70 11.18 -4.32
N MET A 9 -25.70 10.40 -3.24
CA MET A 9 -24.66 9.40 -3.00
C MET A 9 -24.65 8.35 -4.13
N ILE A 10 -23.48 8.08 -4.68
CA ILE A 10 -23.32 7.04 -5.71
C ILE A 10 -23.48 5.64 -5.10
N ALA A 11 -23.88 4.69 -5.93
CA ALA A 11 -24.01 3.30 -5.52
C ALA A 11 -22.67 2.74 -5.01
N GLN A 12 -22.69 2.15 -3.81
CA GLN A 12 -21.52 1.52 -3.18
C GLN A 12 -21.15 0.19 -3.85
N ILE A 13 -22.14 -0.50 -4.42
CA ILE A 13 -21.95 -1.65 -5.30
C ILE A 13 -22.36 -1.22 -6.72
N ARG A 14 -21.44 -1.35 -7.67
CA ARG A 14 -21.62 -0.90 -9.05
C ARG A 14 -20.86 -1.81 -10.01
N ASN A 15 -21.01 -1.60 -11.32
CA ASN A 15 -20.21 -2.32 -12.31
C ASN A 15 -19.29 -1.33 -13.03
N ASN A 16 -18.00 -1.36 -12.72
CA ASN A 16 -17.03 -0.43 -13.30
C ASN A 16 -16.64 -0.79 -14.75
N PHE A 17 -17.01 -1.96 -15.28
CA PHE A 17 -16.84 -2.22 -16.73
C PHE A 17 -17.68 -1.29 -17.58
N LEU A 18 -18.76 -0.74 -17.02
CA LEU A 18 -19.68 0.18 -17.67
C LEU A 18 -19.52 1.60 -17.13
N LEU A 19 -18.34 1.98 -16.63
CA LEU A 19 -18.11 3.29 -16.01
C LEU A 19 -18.49 4.45 -16.96
N ASP A 20 -18.14 4.33 -18.25
CA ASP A 20 -18.46 5.34 -19.27
C ASP A 20 -19.98 5.55 -19.49
N SER A 21 -20.81 4.55 -19.15
CA SER A 21 -22.27 4.64 -19.26
C SER A 21 -22.93 5.30 -18.04
N GLN A 22 -22.18 5.51 -16.96
CA GLN A 22 -22.68 6.05 -15.71
C GLN A 22 -22.59 7.58 -15.75
N LEU A 23 -23.72 8.24 -15.53
CA LEU A 23 -23.85 9.69 -15.71
C LEU A 23 -22.87 10.47 -14.81
N GLU A 24 -22.60 9.96 -13.61
CA GLU A 24 -21.68 10.55 -12.65
C GLU A 24 -20.21 10.59 -13.13
N TYR A 25 -19.80 9.67 -14.01
CA TYR A 25 -18.44 9.62 -14.56
C TYR A 25 -18.37 10.10 -16.02
N ASN A 26 -19.48 10.55 -16.58
CA ASN A 26 -19.52 11.02 -17.96
C ASN A 26 -19.07 12.49 -18.06
N CYS A 27 -17.87 12.68 -18.61
CA CYS A 27 -17.21 13.97 -18.80
C CYS A 27 -17.91 14.90 -19.81
N SER A 28 -18.93 14.45 -20.54
CA SER A 28 -19.70 15.29 -21.47
C SER A 28 -21.17 15.41 -21.08
N ALA A 29 -21.59 14.83 -19.95
CA ALA A 29 -23.00 14.77 -19.56
C ALA A 29 -23.60 16.14 -19.20
N PHE A 30 -22.78 17.09 -18.75
CA PHE A 30 -23.25 18.39 -18.26
C PHE A 30 -22.94 19.54 -19.22
N ASP A 31 -21.76 19.53 -19.84
CA ASP A 31 -21.34 20.46 -20.87
C ASP A 31 -20.36 19.75 -21.83
N PRO A 32 -20.79 19.34 -23.03
CA PRO A 32 -19.93 18.66 -24.00
C PRO A 32 -18.75 19.49 -24.51
N SER A 33 -18.83 20.82 -24.40
CA SER A 33 -17.81 21.76 -24.85
C SER A 33 -16.88 22.23 -23.73
N PHE A 34 -17.04 21.70 -22.53
CA PHE A 34 -16.28 22.11 -21.36
C PHE A 34 -14.78 21.82 -21.51
N ASP A 35 -13.96 22.85 -21.32
CA ASP A 35 -12.50 22.70 -21.30
C ASP A 35 -12.02 22.23 -19.93
N TRP A 36 -11.69 20.94 -19.85
CA TRP A 36 -11.16 20.29 -18.64
C TRP A 36 -9.80 20.82 -18.19
N SER A 37 -9.08 21.55 -19.04
CA SER A 37 -7.82 22.21 -18.68
C SER A 37 -8.01 23.28 -17.61
N THR A 38 -9.23 23.83 -17.50
CA THR A 38 -9.60 24.83 -16.48
C THR A 38 -9.80 24.26 -15.08
N LYS A 39 -9.94 22.93 -14.95
CA LYS A 39 -10.21 22.24 -13.68
C LYS A 39 -8.96 21.74 -12.97
N GLY A 40 -7.83 21.67 -13.66
CA GLY A 40 -6.57 21.19 -13.08
C GLY A 40 -5.58 22.33 -12.86
N THR A 41 -4.78 22.24 -11.81
CA THR A 41 -3.67 23.17 -11.55
C THR A 41 -2.33 22.48 -11.76
N PRO A 42 -1.53 22.91 -12.76
CA PRO A 42 -0.20 22.35 -12.99
C PRO A 42 0.74 22.64 -11.81
N GLN A 43 1.32 21.59 -11.24
CA GLN A 43 2.34 21.66 -10.19
C GLN A 43 3.60 20.87 -10.62
N PRO A 44 4.39 21.40 -11.56
CA PRO A 44 5.55 20.69 -12.12
C PRO A 44 6.59 20.31 -11.07
N ILE A 45 6.84 21.19 -10.09
CA ILE A 45 7.80 20.93 -9.01
C ILE A 45 7.35 19.72 -8.17
N PHE A 46 6.09 19.69 -7.74
CA PHE A 46 5.55 18.58 -6.96
C PHE A 46 5.58 17.26 -7.74
N GLY A 47 5.17 17.28 -9.01
CA GLY A 47 5.22 16.12 -9.89
C GLY A 47 6.64 15.56 -10.06
N ILE A 48 7.64 16.41 -10.30
CA ILE A 48 9.05 16.01 -10.41
C ILE A 48 9.56 15.41 -9.09
N ILE A 49 9.23 16.02 -7.95
CA ILE A 49 9.61 15.47 -6.64
C ILE A 49 9.02 14.07 -6.45
N CYS A 50 7.75 13.84 -6.83
CA CYS A 50 7.13 12.51 -6.77
C CYS A 50 7.92 11.49 -7.61
N MET A 51 8.30 11.84 -8.84
CA MET A 51 9.09 10.96 -9.71
C MET A 51 10.47 10.64 -9.13
N ILE A 52 11.16 11.64 -8.56
CA ILE A 52 12.45 11.44 -7.87
C ILE A 52 12.28 10.48 -6.69
N CYS A 53 11.24 10.67 -5.87
CA CYS A 53 10.93 9.75 -4.77
C CYS A 53 10.68 8.32 -5.28
N GLY A 54 10.03 8.17 -6.43
CA GLY A 54 9.85 6.87 -7.10
C GLY A 54 11.18 6.18 -7.40
N CYS A 55 12.11 6.89 -8.05
CA CYS A 55 13.46 6.37 -8.32
C CYS A 55 14.19 5.97 -7.04
N VAL A 56 14.16 6.83 -6.03
CA VAL A 56 14.83 6.60 -4.74
C VAL A 56 14.25 5.36 -4.05
N CYS A 57 12.93 5.15 -4.06
CA CYS A 57 12.27 4.03 -3.39
C CYS A 57 12.36 2.71 -4.15
N ILE A 58 12.22 2.71 -5.49
CA ILE A 58 12.14 1.49 -6.29
C ILE A 58 13.50 0.79 -6.38
N VAL A 59 14.60 1.53 -6.58
CA VAL A 59 15.95 0.95 -6.74
C VAL A 59 16.31 0.00 -5.58
N PRO A 60 16.29 0.41 -4.29
CA PRO A 60 16.58 -0.49 -3.18
C PRO A 60 15.56 -1.63 -3.05
N TYR A 61 14.30 -1.39 -3.47
CA TYR A 61 13.27 -2.43 -3.48
C TYR A 61 13.63 -3.56 -4.44
N LEU A 62 14.08 -3.26 -5.66
CA LEU A 62 14.49 -4.28 -6.63
C LEU A 62 15.60 -5.19 -6.10
N PHE A 63 16.59 -4.62 -5.40
CA PHE A 63 17.63 -5.43 -4.74
C PHE A 63 17.05 -6.34 -3.65
N CYS A 64 16.14 -5.82 -2.82
CA CYS A 64 15.48 -6.59 -1.78
C CYS A 64 14.65 -7.74 -2.37
N LEU A 65 13.95 -7.52 -3.48
CA LEU A 65 13.15 -8.54 -4.16
C LEU A 65 13.99 -9.73 -4.63
N VAL A 66 15.17 -9.48 -5.20
CA VAL A 66 16.11 -10.55 -5.60
C VAL A 66 16.51 -11.40 -4.40
N ILE A 67 16.78 -10.79 -3.24
CA ILE A 67 17.15 -11.50 -2.02
C ILE A 67 15.98 -12.31 -1.48
N MET A 68 14.78 -11.72 -1.41
CA MET A 68 13.57 -12.39 -0.94
C MET A 68 13.24 -13.60 -1.82
N TRP A 69 13.39 -13.46 -3.14
CA TRP A 69 13.20 -14.56 -4.07
C TRP A 69 14.17 -15.71 -3.82
N ARG A 70 15.45 -15.43 -3.55
CA ARG A 70 16.45 -16.46 -3.19
C ARG A 70 16.11 -17.15 -1.86
N LYS A 71 15.48 -16.42 -0.93
CA LYS A 71 15.09 -16.92 0.40
C LYS A 71 13.63 -17.40 0.48
N ARG A 72 12.97 -17.61 -0.66
CA ARG A 72 11.56 -18.05 -0.74
C ARG A 72 11.28 -19.45 -0.17
N SER A 73 12.23 -20.10 0.49
CA SER A 73 12.00 -21.35 1.20
C SER A 73 11.11 -21.17 2.43
N THR A 74 11.09 -19.98 3.05
CA THR A 74 10.21 -19.69 4.18
C THR A 74 8.95 -18.94 3.75
N ALA A 75 7.84 -19.17 4.45
CA ALA A 75 6.56 -18.52 4.18
C ALA A 75 6.62 -17.00 4.22
N CYS A 76 7.29 -16.44 5.24
CA CYS A 76 7.44 -15.01 5.38
C CYS A 76 8.12 -14.37 4.16
N TYR A 77 9.17 -14.99 3.59
CA TYR A 77 9.84 -14.44 2.41
C TYR A 77 8.99 -14.55 1.13
N LYS A 78 8.11 -15.56 1.02
CA LYS A 78 7.12 -15.65 -0.08
C LYS A 78 6.14 -14.49 -0.04
N LEU A 79 5.56 -14.23 1.13
CA LEU A 79 4.60 -13.14 1.33
C LEU A 79 5.27 -11.76 1.18
N MET A 80 6.48 -11.58 1.72
CA MET A 80 7.26 -10.34 1.55
C MET A 80 7.62 -10.10 0.09
N PHE A 81 7.95 -11.14 -0.68
CA PHE A 81 8.21 -11.00 -2.11
C PHE A 81 6.95 -10.56 -2.87
N PHE A 82 5.81 -11.20 -2.61
CA PHE A 82 4.53 -10.82 -3.22
C PHE A 82 4.17 -9.36 -2.88
N LEU A 83 4.23 -8.99 -1.60
CA LEU A 83 4.01 -7.62 -1.15
C LEU A 83 4.94 -6.64 -1.88
N GLY A 84 6.23 -6.99 -2.00
CA GLY A 84 7.21 -6.12 -2.63
C GLY A 84 7.01 -5.91 -4.12
N VAL A 85 6.59 -6.93 -4.86
CA VAL A 85 6.22 -6.76 -6.28
C VAL A 85 5.06 -5.78 -6.41
N ASN A 86 4.08 -5.92 -5.51
CA ASN A 86 2.91 -5.07 -5.49
C ASN A 86 3.24 -3.62 -5.07
N ASP A 87 4.11 -3.43 -4.08
CA ASP A 87 4.57 -2.10 -3.65
C ASP A 87 5.36 -1.40 -4.77
N VAL A 88 6.22 -2.11 -5.50
CA VAL A 88 6.93 -1.54 -6.66
C VAL A 88 5.93 -1.09 -7.73
N PHE A 89 4.92 -1.92 -8.02
CA PHE A 89 3.87 -1.55 -8.96
C PHE A 89 3.11 -0.29 -8.50
N LEU A 90 2.73 -0.20 -7.22
CA LEU A 90 2.06 0.97 -6.67
C LEU A 90 2.93 2.22 -6.68
N LEU A 91 4.23 2.09 -6.37
CA LEU A 91 5.18 3.20 -6.49
C LEU A 91 5.28 3.69 -7.94
N VAL A 92 5.22 2.80 -8.93
CA VAL A 92 5.22 3.24 -10.33
C VAL A 92 4.00 4.14 -10.62
N VAL A 93 2.82 3.75 -10.15
CA VAL A 93 1.60 4.54 -10.33
C VAL A 93 1.63 5.84 -9.53
N VAL A 94 1.91 5.77 -8.23
CA VAL A 94 1.81 6.92 -7.30
C VAL A 94 2.96 7.93 -7.51
N CYS A 95 4.12 7.50 -8.02
CA CYS A 95 5.25 8.39 -8.27
C CYS A 95 5.32 8.89 -9.71
N PHE A 96 5.19 8.01 -10.71
CA PHE A 96 5.38 8.42 -12.11
C PHE A 96 4.07 8.82 -12.78
N PHE A 97 3.04 7.98 -12.69
CA PHE A 97 1.77 8.29 -13.33
C PHE A 97 1.10 9.50 -12.64
N ALA A 98 0.92 9.46 -11.31
CA ALA A 98 0.40 10.60 -10.57
C ALA A 98 1.30 11.83 -10.68
N GLY A 99 2.63 11.64 -10.61
CA GLY A 99 3.60 12.74 -10.80
C GLY A 99 3.45 13.44 -12.15
N ALA A 100 3.20 12.69 -13.23
CA ALA A 100 2.98 13.26 -14.56
C ALA A 100 1.64 14.02 -14.63
N ILE A 101 0.58 13.46 -14.03
CA ILE A 101 -0.73 14.13 -13.91
C ILE A 101 -0.59 15.43 -13.13
N PHE A 102 0.09 15.44 -11.99
CA PHE A 102 0.30 16.65 -11.20
C PHE A 102 1.17 17.68 -11.93
N ALA A 103 2.21 17.24 -12.63
CA ALA A 103 3.09 18.15 -13.37
C ALA A 103 2.38 18.87 -14.52
N THR A 104 1.42 18.19 -15.16
CA THR A 104 0.72 18.69 -16.35
C THR A 104 -0.62 19.36 -16.05
N GLY A 105 -1.12 19.31 -14.81
CA GLY A 105 -2.48 19.77 -14.51
C GLY A 105 -3.57 18.79 -14.96
N GLY A 106 -3.25 17.50 -15.02
CA GLY A 106 -4.18 16.47 -15.47
C GLY A 106 -5.35 16.25 -14.49
N VAL A 107 -6.49 15.84 -15.03
CA VAL A 107 -7.70 15.44 -14.30
C VAL A 107 -8.28 14.21 -14.99
N TYR A 108 -9.26 13.53 -14.36
CA TYR A 108 -9.88 12.33 -14.90
C TYR A 108 -10.28 12.48 -16.39
N CYS A 109 -10.99 13.55 -16.72
CA CYS A 109 -11.59 13.76 -18.03
C CYS A 109 -10.64 14.08 -19.19
N HIS A 110 -9.35 14.37 -18.94
CA HIS A 110 -8.39 14.52 -20.03
C HIS A 110 -8.15 13.21 -20.78
N ASN A 111 -8.09 12.09 -20.05
CA ASN A 111 -7.84 10.75 -20.60
C ASN A 111 -8.56 9.68 -19.76
N PRO A 112 -9.90 9.62 -19.78
CA PRO A 112 -10.69 8.84 -18.82
C PRO A 112 -10.40 7.33 -18.88
N LYS A 113 -10.18 6.77 -20.09
CA LYS A 113 -9.88 5.34 -20.27
C LYS A 113 -8.52 4.95 -19.68
N LEU A 114 -7.49 5.77 -19.89
CA LEU A 114 -6.16 5.53 -19.35
C LEU A 114 -6.16 5.69 -17.82
N HIS A 115 -6.77 6.78 -17.33
CA HIS A 115 -6.93 7.01 -15.89
C HIS A 115 -7.66 5.85 -15.23
N PHE A 116 -8.77 5.41 -15.82
CA PHE A 116 -9.54 4.27 -15.36
C PHE A 116 -8.71 3.00 -15.26
N ALA A 117 -8.02 2.60 -16.33
CA ALA A 117 -7.23 1.37 -16.33
C ALA A 117 -6.11 1.40 -15.28
N VAL A 118 -5.38 2.52 -15.17
CA VAL A 118 -4.28 2.66 -14.22
C VAL A 118 -4.78 2.71 -12.77
N CYS A 119 -5.81 3.51 -12.49
CA CYS A 119 -6.38 3.64 -11.15
C CYS A 119 -7.06 2.35 -10.69
N MET A 120 -7.73 1.62 -11.60
CA MET A 120 -8.31 0.31 -11.29
C MET A 120 -7.22 -0.69 -10.88
N ALA A 121 -6.12 -0.77 -11.64
CA ALA A 121 -4.99 -1.64 -11.29
C ALA A 121 -4.32 -1.23 -9.97
N ALA A 122 -4.12 0.07 -9.73
CA ALA A 122 -3.62 0.58 -8.47
C ALA A 122 -4.55 0.26 -7.29
N PHE A 123 -5.86 0.29 -7.49
CA PHE A 123 -6.84 -0.07 -6.47
C PHE A 123 -6.72 -1.55 -6.08
N VAL A 124 -6.60 -2.46 -7.06
CA VAL A 124 -6.34 -3.88 -6.82
C VAL A 124 -5.07 -4.05 -6.00
N GLY A 125 -3.99 -3.38 -6.43
CA GLY A 125 -2.71 -3.47 -5.75
C GLY A 125 -2.77 -2.96 -4.31
N PHE A 126 -3.43 -1.83 -4.07
CA PHE A 126 -3.52 -1.25 -2.74
C PHE A 126 -4.23 -2.17 -1.73
N PHE A 127 -5.40 -2.70 -2.10
CA PHE A 127 -6.12 -3.69 -1.27
C PHE A 127 -5.30 -4.97 -1.03
N ALA A 128 -4.62 -5.46 -2.08
CA ALA A 128 -3.76 -6.63 -1.96
C ALA A 128 -2.57 -6.37 -1.01
N SER A 129 -2.01 -5.15 -1.01
CA SER A 129 -0.93 -4.73 -0.11
C SER A 129 -1.38 -4.75 1.35
N CYS A 130 -2.49 -4.07 1.68
CA CYS A 130 -3.03 -4.00 3.05
C CYS A 130 -3.33 -5.40 3.61
N SER A 131 -4.02 -6.22 2.81
CA SER A 131 -4.37 -7.60 3.20
C SER A 131 -3.13 -8.47 3.38
N THR A 132 -2.12 -8.32 2.52
CA THR A 132 -0.86 -9.08 2.63
C THR A 132 -0.03 -8.64 3.83
N CYS A 133 0.00 -7.35 4.16
CA CYS A 133 0.63 -6.86 5.39
C CYS A 133 0.05 -7.56 6.63
N PHE A 134 -1.29 -7.70 6.67
CA PHE A 134 -1.95 -8.46 7.73
C PHE A 134 -1.55 -9.94 7.73
N LEU A 135 -1.50 -10.60 6.56
CA LEU A 135 -1.05 -12.00 6.47
C LEU A 135 0.39 -12.20 6.96
N ILE A 136 1.28 -11.24 6.73
CA ILE A 136 2.65 -11.23 7.25
C ILE A 136 2.65 -11.08 8.78
N ALA A 137 1.87 -10.14 9.32
CA ALA A 137 1.74 -9.96 10.76
C ALA A 137 1.21 -11.25 11.43
N LEU A 138 0.21 -11.88 10.81
CA LEU A 138 -0.36 -13.16 11.26
C LEU A 138 0.68 -14.28 11.21
N ASN A 139 1.47 -14.40 10.12
CA ASN A 139 2.57 -15.37 10.02
C ASN A 139 3.53 -15.24 11.21
N ARG A 140 3.90 -14.01 11.58
CA ARG A 140 4.80 -13.75 12.72
C ARG A 140 4.21 -14.18 14.05
N VAL A 141 2.94 -13.89 14.28
CA VAL A 141 2.24 -14.29 15.50
C VAL A 141 2.13 -15.81 15.59
N VAL A 142 1.82 -16.48 14.48
CA VAL A 142 1.73 -17.95 14.41
C VAL A 142 3.08 -18.60 14.69
N GLU A 143 4.16 -18.10 14.07
CA GLU A 143 5.54 -18.57 14.30
C GLU A 143 5.95 -18.39 15.78
N MET A 144 5.65 -17.23 16.37
CA MET A 144 6.11 -16.90 17.71
C MET A 144 5.27 -17.53 18.83
N LEU A 145 3.97 -17.66 18.64
CA LEU A 145 3.05 -18.26 19.61
C LEU A 145 2.85 -19.76 19.39
N HIS A 146 3.49 -20.36 18.39
CA HIS A 146 3.36 -21.76 18.02
C HIS A 146 1.90 -22.21 17.83
N ILE A 147 1.10 -21.39 17.12
CA ILE A 147 -0.33 -21.64 16.90
C ILE A 147 -0.52 -22.73 15.83
N GLN A 148 -0.66 -23.98 16.26
CA GLN A 148 -0.70 -25.16 15.39
C GLN A 148 -1.84 -25.14 14.36
N TRP A 149 -3.03 -24.66 14.72
CA TRP A 149 -4.17 -24.68 13.80
C TRP A 149 -4.05 -23.67 12.65
N LEU A 150 -3.18 -22.66 12.78
CA LEU A 150 -2.88 -21.69 11.71
C LEU A 150 -1.57 -21.98 10.98
N SER A 151 -0.68 -22.81 11.54
CA SER A 151 0.62 -23.09 10.92
C SER A 151 0.47 -23.73 9.54
N TRP A 152 -0.61 -24.48 9.32
CA TRP A 152 -0.90 -25.11 8.03
C TRP A 152 -0.91 -24.10 6.88
N LEU A 153 -1.38 -22.85 7.08
CA LEU A 153 -1.44 -21.80 6.06
C LEU A 153 -0.04 -21.39 5.57
N TYR A 154 0.97 -21.61 6.40
CA TYR A 154 2.34 -21.15 6.21
C TYR A 154 3.32 -22.27 5.85
N GLU A 155 2.82 -23.44 5.47
CA GLU A 155 3.62 -24.60 5.09
C GLU A 155 3.77 -24.74 3.58
N GLY A 156 4.96 -25.19 3.14
CA GLY A 156 5.23 -25.50 1.75
C GLY A 156 4.86 -24.33 0.83
N ASN A 157 4.07 -24.59 -0.21
CA ASN A 157 3.63 -23.58 -1.18
C ASN A 157 2.33 -22.85 -0.81
N ARG A 158 1.70 -23.18 0.33
CA ARG A 158 0.43 -22.58 0.76
C ARG A 158 0.46 -21.05 0.93
N PRO A 159 1.56 -20.41 1.39
CA PRO A 159 1.66 -18.95 1.39
C PRO A 159 1.40 -18.29 0.03
N TRP A 160 1.73 -18.94 -1.08
CA TRP A 160 1.42 -18.43 -2.42
C TRP A 160 -0.07 -18.51 -2.73
N TYR A 161 -0.75 -19.57 -2.29
CA TYR A 161 -2.20 -19.66 -2.44
C TYR A 161 -2.91 -18.65 -1.52
N SER A 162 -2.34 -18.36 -0.35
CA SER A 162 -2.86 -17.34 0.57
C SER A 162 -2.88 -15.94 -0.05
N THR A 163 -2.07 -15.63 -1.07
CA THR A 163 -2.10 -14.32 -1.76
C THR A 163 -3.26 -14.18 -2.75
N ILE A 164 -3.95 -15.27 -3.09
CA ILE A 164 -5.14 -15.23 -3.94
C ILE A 164 -6.26 -14.44 -3.25
N ALA A 165 -6.43 -14.57 -1.93
CA ALA A 165 -7.45 -13.83 -1.19
C ALA A 165 -7.24 -12.30 -1.23
N PRO A 166 -6.04 -11.76 -0.92
CA PRO A 166 -5.69 -10.36 -1.15
C PRO A 166 -6.01 -9.85 -2.57
N ILE A 167 -5.61 -10.60 -3.60
CA ILE A 167 -5.86 -10.23 -5.00
C ILE A 167 -7.37 -10.22 -5.29
N SER A 168 -8.09 -11.25 -4.86
CA SER A 168 -9.53 -11.39 -5.09
C SER A 168 -10.31 -10.27 -4.43
N LEU A 169 -9.93 -9.87 -3.21
CA LEU A 169 -10.52 -8.71 -2.54
C LEU A 169 -10.26 -7.42 -3.32
N GLY A 170 -9.03 -7.21 -3.78
CA GLY A 170 -8.69 -6.04 -4.59
C GLY A 170 -9.42 -5.99 -5.92
N VAL A 171 -9.53 -7.11 -6.64
CA VAL A 171 -10.29 -7.23 -7.88
C VAL A 171 -11.77 -6.97 -7.63
N PHE A 172 -12.35 -7.55 -6.58
CA PHE A 172 -13.73 -7.27 -6.22
C PHE A 172 -13.96 -5.78 -5.94
N ALA A 173 -13.08 -5.16 -5.14
CA ALA A 173 -13.18 -3.74 -4.84
C ALA A 173 -13.06 -2.88 -6.11
N ALA A 174 -12.10 -3.18 -6.98
CA ALA A 174 -11.84 -2.41 -8.19
C ALA A 174 -12.94 -2.54 -9.24
N LEU A 175 -13.59 -3.71 -9.36
CA LEU A 175 -14.65 -3.95 -10.33
C LEU A 175 -16.03 -3.52 -9.83
N PHE A 176 -16.27 -3.69 -8.52
CA PHE A 176 -17.63 -3.62 -7.96
C PHE A 176 -17.89 -2.48 -6.99
N THR A 177 -16.91 -1.62 -6.69
CA THR A 177 -17.09 -0.47 -5.79
C THR A 177 -16.56 0.81 -6.43
N PRO A 178 -16.94 2.02 -5.95
CA PRO A 178 -16.39 3.27 -6.48
C PRO A 178 -14.86 3.29 -6.41
N ILE A 179 -14.20 3.79 -7.46
CA ILE A 179 -12.73 3.91 -7.48
C ILE A 179 -12.32 5.37 -7.41
N ALA A 180 -11.09 5.61 -6.96
CA ALA A 180 -10.53 6.94 -6.81
C ALA A 180 -9.57 7.26 -7.97
N PHE A 181 -9.50 8.53 -8.33
CA PHE A 181 -8.71 9.03 -9.45
C PHE A 181 -7.74 10.12 -9.00
N PHE A 182 -6.59 10.23 -9.68
CA PHE A 182 -5.68 11.34 -9.43
C PHE A 182 -6.27 12.63 -9.98
N ASN A 183 -6.22 13.68 -9.17
CA ASN A 183 -6.67 15.01 -9.55
C ASN A 183 -5.58 16.03 -9.24
N SER A 184 -5.11 16.75 -10.26
CA SER A 184 -4.09 17.78 -10.10
C SER A 184 -4.55 18.98 -9.29
N GLU A 185 -5.85 19.28 -9.22
CA GLU A 185 -6.36 20.35 -8.37
C GLU A 185 -6.28 20.02 -6.89
N LEU A 186 -6.43 18.74 -6.55
CA LEU A 186 -6.36 18.26 -5.17
C LEU A 186 -4.95 17.73 -4.82
N HIS A 187 -4.04 17.63 -5.79
CA HIS A 187 -2.69 17.06 -5.62
C HIS A 187 -2.66 15.69 -4.93
N ILE A 188 -3.75 14.92 -5.05
CA ILE A 188 -3.95 13.64 -4.39
C ILE A 188 -4.89 12.77 -5.21
N VAL A 189 -4.93 11.47 -4.91
CA VAL A 189 -6.02 10.59 -5.36
C VAL A 189 -7.29 10.91 -4.56
N HIS A 190 -8.45 10.93 -5.21
CA HIS A 190 -9.71 11.28 -4.57
C HIS A 190 -10.87 10.52 -5.24
N PHE A 191 -11.91 10.16 -4.48
CA PHE A 191 -13.07 9.45 -5.06
C PHE A 191 -13.91 10.34 -5.97
N ASP A 192 -14.00 11.63 -5.64
CA ASP A 192 -14.69 12.60 -6.49
C ASP A 192 -13.81 12.97 -7.70
N PRO A 193 -14.23 12.67 -8.94
CA PRO A 193 -13.51 13.07 -10.15
C PRO A 193 -13.65 14.57 -10.47
N MET A 194 -14.39 15.34 -9.68
CA MET A 194 -14.66 16.79 -9.81
C MET A 194 -15.40 17.16 -11.10
N ILE A 195 -16.28 16.27 -11.56
CA ILE A 195 -17.10 16.46 -12.77
C ILE A 195 -18.33 17.32 -12.47
N SER A 196 -19.02 17.05 -11.37
CA SER A 196 -20.27 17.72 -11.00
C SER A 196 -20.56 17.60 -9.51
N ASP A 197 -21.06 18.68 -8.92
CA ASP A 197 -21.46 18.75 -7.51
C ASP A 197 -22.78 18.02 -7.21
N ARG A 198 -23.39 17.37 -8.22
CA ARG A 198 -24.66 16.63 -8.06
C ARG A 198 -24.50 15.28 -7.36
N TYR A 199 -23.27 14.77 -7.25
CA TYR A 199 -23.00 13.43 -6.75
C TYR A 199 -21.99 13.46 -5.60
N GLU A 200 -22.20 12.59 -4.63
CA GLU A 200 -21.24 12.35 -3.56
C GLU A 200 -20.54 11.00 -3.77
N TYR A 201 -19.21 11.06 -3.80
CA TYR A 201 -18.35 9.92 -4.07
C TYR A 201 -17.71 9.44 -2.78
N ALA A 202 -18.07 8.24 -2.35
CA ALA A 202 -17.50 7.57 -1.19
C ALA A 202 -17.41 6.07 -1.46
N ASN A 203 -16.49 5.40 -0.78
CA ASN A 203 -16.37 3.94 -0.84
C ASN A 203 -16.24 3.35 0.57
N ALA A 204 -17.32 2.74 1.04
CA ALA A 204 -17.38 2.08 2.34
C ALA A 204 -16.41 0.89 2.44
N LEU A 205 -16.23 0.12 1.38
CA LEU A 205 -15.30 -1.02 1.39
C LEU A 205 -13.84 -0.55 1.52
N HIS A 206 -13.47 0.53 0.85
CA HIS A 206 -12.16 1.16 1.03
C HIS A 206 -11.97 1.71 2.44
N ALA A 207 -12.99 2.37 3.01
CA ALA A 207 -12.94 2.83 4.39
C ALA A 207 -12.75 1.66 5.39
N ILE A 208 -13.50 0.57 5.19
CA ILE A 208 -13.35 -0.66 6.00
C ILE A 208 -11.95 -1.24 5.83
N ASN A 209 -11.41 -1.35 4.62
CA ASN A 209 -10.05 -1.85 4.36
C ASN A 209 -9.00 -1.02 5.11
N ASN A 210 -9.10 0.31 5.02
CA ASN A 210 -8.16 1.27 5.60
C ASN A 210 -8.21 1.33 7.13
N ILE A 211 -9.28 0.85 7.75
CA ILE A 211 -9.39 0.73 9.21
C ILE A 211 -9.02 -0.69 9.64
N LEU A 212 -9.68 -1.69 9.07
CA LEU A 212 -9.60 -3.09 9.51
C LEU A 212 -8.19 -3.65 9.44
N PHE A 213 -7.53 -3.61 8.27
CA PHE A 213 -6.23 -4.28 8.12
C PHE A 213 -5.11 -3.59 8.90
N PRO A 214 -4.97 -2.24 8.89
CA PRO A 214 -3.97 -1.57 9.71
C PRO A 214 -4.21 -1.78 11.21
N THR A 215 -5.46 -1.65 11.68
CA THR A 215 -5.78 -1.86 13.11
C THR A 215 -5.57 -3.31 13.53
N ALA A 216 -6.00 -4.29 12.73
CA ALA A 216 -5.76 -5.71 13.03
C ALA A 216 -4.26 -6.03 13.09
N SER A 217 -3.48 -5.51 12.14
CA SER A 217 -2.02 -5.66 12.14
C SER A 217 -1.39 -5.04 13.38
N PHE A 218 -1.84 -3.85 13.78
CA PHE A 218 -1.35 -3.15 14.97
C PHE A 218 -1.60 -3.98 16.23
N VAL A 219 -2.81 -4.52 16.39
CA VAL A 219 -3.18 -5.39 17.51
C VAL A 219 -2.29 -6.64 17.55
N LEU A 220 -2.03 -7.28 16.41
CA LEU A 220 -1.15 -8.45 16.33
C LEU A 220 0.30 -8.13 16.78
N TYR A 221 0.86 -7.00 16.32
CA TYR A 221 2.19 -6.56 16.76
C TYR A 221 2.22 -6.20 18.24
N ALA A 222 1.17 -5.56 18.78
CA ALA A 222 1.06 -5.25 20.19
C ALA A 222 1.00 -6.53 21.05
N ILE A 223 0.20 -7.52 20.67
CA ILE A 223 0.15 -8.84 21.32
C ILE A 223 1.55 -9.47 21.31
N MET A 224 2.23 -9.41 20.17
CA MET A 224 3.56 -9.98 20.02
C MET A 224 4.58 -9.32 20.98
N ILE A 225 4.59 -7.98 21.07
CA ILE A 225 5.46 -7.23 22.00
C ILE A 225 5.16 -7.60 23.45
N LEU A 226 3.88 -7.64 23.85
CA LEU A 226 3.48 -7.98 25.22
C LEU A 226 3.93 -9.40 25.61
N ARG A 227 3.79 -10.37 24.70
CA ARG A 227 4.20 -11.76 24.95
C ARG A 227 5.71 -11.88 25.11
N VAL A 228 6.50 -11.21 24.27
CA VAL A 228 7.96 -11.22 24.41
C VAL A 228 8.40 -10.59 25.74
N ARG A 229 7.76 -9.48 26.16
CA ARG A 229 8.05 -8.84 27.47
C ARG A 229 7.70 -9.76 28.64
N ALA A 230 6.53 -10.42 28.59
CA ALA A 230 6.11 -11.35 29.64
C ALA A 230 7.04 -12.57 29.75
N THR A 231 7.50 -13.14 28.63
CA THR A 231 8.45 -14.26 28.62
C THR A 231 9.84 -13.84 29.09
N SER A 232 10.30 -12.64 28.71
CA SER A 232 11.58 -12.09 29.15
C SER A 232 11.64 -11.82 30.65
N GLN A 233 10.51 -11.45 31.28
CA GLN A 233 10.43 -11.27 32.73
C GLN A 233 10.44 -12.60 33.50
N LYS A 234 9.92 -13.69 32.89
CA LYS A 234 9.90 -15.03 33.51
C LYS A 234 11.22 -15.80 33.36
N THR A 235 12.05 -15.46 32.37
CA THR A 235 13.27 -16.21 32.03
C THR A 235 14.53 -15.45 32.44
N THR A 236 14.90 -15.50 33.72
CA THR A 236 16.15 -14.92 34.26
C THR A 236 17.36 -15.87 34.16
N ARG A 237 17.26 -17.05 33.51
CA ARG A 237 18.30 -18.10 33.63
C ARG A 237 18.99 -18.60 32.35
N ASN A 238 18.58 -18.22 31.12
CA ASN A 238 19.21 -18.72 29.88
C ASN A 238 19.54 -17.63 28.86
N ALA A 239 20.85 -17.42 28.59
CA ALA A 239 21.38 -16.40 27.68
C ALA A 239 21.03 -16.61 26.18
N ALA A 240 20.79 -17.85 25.75
CA ALA A 240 20.37 -18.13 24.37
C ALA A 240 18.93 -17.65 24.10
N ASN A 241 18.00 -17.93 25.02
CA ASN A 241 16.60 -17.51 24.94
C ASN A 241 16.45 -15.98 25.00
N SER A 242 17.31 -15.29 25.75
CA SER A 242 17.28 -13.83 25.83
C SER A 242 17.67 -13.16 24.50
N SER A 243 18.61 -13.75 23.74
CA SER A 243 19.04 -13.22 22.45
C SER A 243 17.98 -13.35 21.34
N VAL A 244 17.28 -14.48 21.28
CA VAL A 244 16.18 -14.75 20.35
C VAL A 244 14.97 -13.87 20.69
N ASN A 245 14.61 -13.79 21.96
CA ASN A 245 13.53 -12.90 22.43
C ASN A 245 13.86 -11.42 22.15
N ARG A 246 15.12 -11.00 22.30
CA ARG A 246 15.55 -9.63 21.96
C ARG A 246 15.44 -9.35 20.46
N ALA A 247 15.82 -10.29 19.60
CA ALA A 247 15.69 -10.13 18.15
C ALA A 247 14.21 -10.06 17.72
N ALA A 248 13.36 -10.93 18.30
CA ALA A 248 11.92 -10.90 18.08
C ALA A 248 11.31 -9.58 18.56
N LEU A 249 11.67 -9.09 19.75
CA LEU A 249 11.19 -7.80 20.29
C LEU A 249 11.55 -6.63 19.36
N VAL A 250 12.81 -6.55 18.92
CA VAL A 250 13.29 -5.47 18.05
C VAL A 250 12.51 -5.45 16.74
N LEU A 251 12.35 -6.62 16.10
CA LEU A 251 11.59 -6.74 14.86
C LEU A 251 10.11 -6.36 15.07
N SER A 252 9.53 -6.78 16.19
CA SER A 252 8.13 -6.52 16.53
C SER A 252 7.84 -5.04 16.76
N VAL A 253 8.71 -4.35 17.51
CA VAL A 253 8.61 -2.91 17.77
C VAL A 253 8.71 -2.13 16.46
N GLN A 254 9.64 -2.50 15.57
CA GLN A 254 9.84 -1.81 14.29
C GLN A 254 8.66 -1.98 13.36
N CYS A 255 8.20 -3.21 13.17
CA CYS A 255 7.00 -3.46 12.39
C CYS A 255 5.78 -2.76 13.01
N GLY A 256 5.69 -2.70 14.34
CA GLY A 256 4.68 -1.93 15.06
C GLY A 256 4.71 -0.43 14.70
N VAL A 257 5.90 0.20 14.70
CA VAL A 257 6.05 1.61 14.30
C VAL A 257 5.62 1.84 12.86
N ILE A 258 6.02 0.96 11.93
CA ILE A 258 5.63 1.04 10.51
C ILE A 258 4.11 0.92 10.36
N VAL A 259 3.49 0.00 11.11
CA VAL A 259 2.03 -0.16 11.10
C VAL A 259 1.32 1.05 11.70
N CYS A 260 1.88 1.73 12.71
CA CYS A 260 1.34 3.00 13.19
C CYS A 260 1.37 4.06 12.09
N VAL A 261 2.49 4.19 11.37
CA VAL A 261 2.59 5.13 10.24
C VAL A 261 1.59 4.77 9.15
N HIS A 262 1.45 3.49 8.80
CA HIS A 262 0.45 3.00 7.85
C HIS A 262 -0.96 3.40 8.29
N MET A 263 -1.35 3.08 9.53
CA MET A 263 -2.66 3.40 10.07
C MET A 263 -2.92 4.91 10.03
N SER A 264 -1.95 5.73 10.43
CA SER A 264 -2.06 7.19 10.38
C SER A 264 -2.25 7.71 8.95
N THR A 265 -1.51 7.18 7.97
CA THR A 265 -1.69 7.53 6.54
C THR A 265 -3.09 7.14 6.05
N CYS A 266 -3.55 5.93 6.36
CA CYS A 266 -4.88 5.45 5.97
C CYS A 266 -6.02 6.29 6.56
N VAL A 267 -5.95 6.58 7.86
CA VAL A 267 -6.96 7.40 8.56
C VAL A 267 -6.89 8.85 8.09
N GLY A 268 -5.69 9.41 7.92
CA GLY A 268 -5.49 10.75 7.39
C GLY A 268 -6.09 10.90 5.99
N TYR A 269 -5.87 9.93 5.10
CA TYR A 269 -6.48 9.90 3.78
C TYR A 269 -8.01 9.87 3.85
N LEU A 270 -8.60 9.04 4.71
CA LEU A 270 -10.06 8.98 4.88
C LEU A 270 -10.63 10.32 5.37
N ALA A 271 -9.92 11.03 6.26
CA ALA A 271 -10.35 12.35 6.72
C ALA A 271 -10.33 13.38 5.58
N LEU A 272 -9.28 13.38 4.75
CA LEU A 272 -9.13 14.30 3.62
C LEU A 272 -10.17 14.08 2.52
N GLN A 273 -10.82 12.91 2.47
CA GLN A 273 -11.90 12.61 1.52
C GLN A 273 -13.20 13.39 1.80
N PHE A 274 -13.40 13.80 3.06
CA PHE A 274 -14.67 14.42 3.50
C PHE A 274 -14.48 15.81 4.12
N ILE A 275 -13.26 16.15 4.51
CA ILE A 275 -12.95 17.42 5.17
C ILE A 275 -12.12 18.28 4.22
N PRO A 276 -12.60 19.48 3.85
CA PRO A 276 -11.80 20.45 3.12
C PRO A 276 -10.47 20.70 3.83
N SER A 277 -9.37 20.60 3.09
CA SER A 277 -8.02 20.62 3.64
C SER A 277 -7.14 21.56 2.85
N SER A 278 -6.10 22.10 3.49
CA SER A 278 -5.05 22.85 2.79
C SER A 278 -4.22 21.93 1.89
N ASP A 279 -3.59 22.51 0.87
CA ASP A 279 -2.73 21.78 -0.07
C ASP A 279 -1.55 21.11 0.64
N ILE A 280 -1.01 21.74 1.70
CA ILE A 280 0.06 21.16 2.53
C ILE A 280 -0.34 19.79 3.09
N LEU A 281 -1.58 19.65 3.56
CA LEU A 281 -2.08 18.37 4.08
C LEU A 281 -2.24 17.34 2.96
N ARG A 282 -2.70 17.75 1.78
CA ARG A 282 -2.87 16.87 0.61
C ARG A 282 -1.54 16.37 0.07
N TYR A 283 -0.54 17.27 -0.07
CA TYR A 283 0.84 16.90 -0.39
C TYR A 283 1.40 15.93 0.64
N THR A 284 1.22 16.21 1.93
CA THR A 284 1.71 15.35 3.01
C THR A 284 1.08 13.95 2.95
N ALA A 285 -0.23 13.87 2.66
CA ALA A 285 -0.91 12.59 2.52
C ALA A 285 -0.45 11.81 1.29
N HIS A 286 -0.24 12.48 0.15
CA HIS A 286 0.32 11.83 -1.04
C HIS A 286 1.74 11.32 -0.79
N PHE A 287 2.59 12.11 -0.14
CA PHE A 287 3.91 11.65 0.32
C PHE A 287 3.81 10.50 1.32
N GLY A 288 2.82 10.54 2.22
CA GLY A 288 2.54 9.44 3.14
C GLY A 288 2.24 8.14 2.42
N TRP A 289 1.52 8.20 1.29
CA TRP A 289 1.27 7.04 0.44
C TRP A 289 2.53 6.54 -0.28
N ILE A 290 3.36 7.45 -0.79
CA ILE A 290 4.68 7.08 -1.35
C ILE A 290 5.54 6.39 -0.30
N LEU A 291 5.64 6.96 0.91
CA LEU A 291 6.45 6.40 2.00
C LEU A 291 5.90 5.07 2.51
N LEU A 292 4.58 4.88 2.51
CA LEU A 292 3.95 3.62 2.89
C LEU A 292 4.52 2.44 2.07
N HIS A 293 4.62 2.60 0.76
CA HIS A 293 5.17 1.58 -0.14
C HIS A 293 6.70 1.71 -0.33
N GLY A 294 7.29 2.87 -0.09
CA GLY A 294 8.71 3.14 -0.33
C GLY A 294 9.65 2.83 0.83
N LEU A 295 9.17 2.89 2.09
CA LEU A 295 9.99 2.62 3.28
C LEU A 295 10.37 1.16 3.54
N PRO A 296 9.55 0.14 3.20
CA PRO A 296 9.87 -1.26 3.49
C PRO A 296 11.29 -1.74 3.11
N PRO A 297 11.85 -1.46 1.91
CA PRO A 297 13.20 -1.90 1.56
C PRO A 297 14.29 -1.33 2.47
N TYR A 298 14.17 -0.08 2.91
CA TYR A 298 15.11 0.51 3.85
C TYR A 298 15.04 -0.17 5.21
N VAL A 299 13.83 -0.44 5.71
CA VAL A 299 13.60 -1.19 6.94
C VAL A 299 14.23 -2.58 6.84
N TYR A 300 14.06 -3.27 5.70
CA TYR A 300 14.64 -4.57 5.46
C TYR A 300 16.17 -4.54 5.50
N VAL A 301 16.82 -3.59 4.84
CA VAL A 301 18.29 -3.49 4.83
C VAL A 301 18.86 -3.16 6.22
N ILE A 302 18.21 -2.25 6.96
CA ILE A 302 18.69 -1.82 8.28
C ILE A 302 18.53 -2.94 9.31
N PHE A 303 17.37 -3.62 9.31
CA PHE A 303 16.98 -4.49 10.44
C PHE A 303 16.94 -5.98 10.13
N ASN A 304 16.72 -6.38 8.87
CA ASN A 304 16.74 -7.78 8.50
C ASN A 304 18.17 -8.25 8.25
N ARG A 305 18.82 -8.76 9.31
CA ARG A 305 20.19 -9.31 9.27
C ARG A 305 20.41 -10.33 8.15
N SER A 306 19.39 -11.14 7.86
CA SER A 306 19.44 -12.16 6.81
C SER A 306 19.48 -11.53 5.42
N ILE A 307 18.71 -10.46 5.19
CA ILE A 307 18.78 -9.68 3.95
C ILE A 307 20.15 -8.98 3.83
N ARG A 308 20.62 -8.31 4.89
CA ARG A 308 21.91 -7.61 4.87
C ARG A 308 23.09 -8.53 4.58
N ARG A 309 23.12 -9.73 5.17
CA ARG A 309 24.15 -10.74 4.88
C ARG A 309 24.14 -11.16 3.41
N SER A 310 22.95 -11.40 2.85
CA SER A 310 22.82 -11.75 1.43
C SER A 310 23.17 -10.60 0.50
N PHE A 311 22.91 -9.35 0.90
CA PHE A 311 23.34 -8.17 0.15
C PHE A 311 24.87 -8.12 0.03
N VAL A 312 25.59 -8.25 1.15
CA VAL A 312 27.07 -8.27 1.17
C VAL A 312 27.64 -9.41 0.32
N GLN A 313 27.02 -10.60 0.35
CA GLN A 313 27.45 -11.74 -0.47
C GLN A 313 27.22 -11.53 -1.97
N MET A 314 26.23 -10.73 -2.37
CA MET A 314 26.00 -10.40 -3.77
C MET A 314 26.96 -9.34 -4.28
N THR A 315 27.35 -8.37 -3.45
CA THR A 315 28.31 -7.31 -3.83
C THR A 315 29.75 -7.80 -3.75
N ASN A 316 30.06 -8.70 -2.81
CA ASN A 316 31.37 -9.31 -2.63
C ASN A 316 31.24 -10.84 -2.69
N PRO A 317 31.10 -11.45 -3.89
CA PRO A 317 31.08 -12.89 -4.02
C PRO A 317 32.40 -13.45 -3.50
N PRO A 318 32.40 -14.46 -2.59
CA PRO A 318 33.63 -15.08 -2.16
C PRO A 318 34.35 -15.66 -3.38
N SER A 319 35.66 -15.39 -3.51
CA SER A 319 36.50 -16.01 -4.52
C SER A 319 36.30 -17.52 -4.47
N ARG A 320 35.89 -18.13 -5.60
CA ARG A 320 35.78 -19.59 -5.70
C ARG A 320 37.15 -20.17 -5.37
N VAL A 321 37.28 -20.82 -4.22
CA VAL A 321 38.39 -21.72 -3.97
C VAL A 321 38.16 -22.91 -4.89
N THR A 322 38.86 -22.94 -6.01
CA THR A 322 39.00 -24.13 -6.85
C THR A 322 39.75 -25.15 -6.01
N THR A 323 39.02 -26.05 -5.36
CA THR A 323 39.59 -27.31 -4.91
C THR A 323 39.87 -28.15 -6.16
N ASN A 324 41.11 -28.10 -6.62
CA ASN A 324 41.64 -29.08 -7.56
C ASN A 324 41.67 -30.43 -6.84
N THR A 325 40.77 -31.32 -7.22
CA THR A 325 40.86 -32.77 -6.99
C THR A 325 40.61 -33.46 -8.31
#